data_AF-A0A9D2STP2-F1
#
_entry.id   AF-A0A9D2STP2-F1
#
_cell.length_a   1.000
_cell.length_b   1.000
_cell.length_c   1.000
_cell.angle_alpha   90.00
_cell.angle_beta   90.00
_cell.angle_gamma   90.00
#
_symmetry.space_group_name_H-M   'P 1'
#
loop_
_entity.id
_entity.type
_entity.pdbx_description
1 polymer ?
#
loop_
_entity_poly.entity_id
_entity_poly.type
_entity_poly.pdbx_seq_one_letter_code
_entity_poly.pdbx_strand_id
1 'polypeptide(L)'
;MRTIFEEQPYLSNVYPGDTREIGIVFVIRDAQIEYFNLGVNPIFRQSYTVGEGQVTQKGYEITEKCIGCGTCTKHCPQRCIRPGEPFEIQQENCLHCGNCFEQCPVSAVKKRGCGGAERDCGVGCLY
;
A
#
# COMPACT_ATOMS: atom_id res chain seq x y z
N MET A 1 24.53 21.75 -3.54
CA MET A 1 25.26 20.54 -3.09
C MET A 1 26.11 20.79 -1.83
N ARG A 2 26.86 21.91 -1.73
CA ARG A 2 27.78 22.18 -0.60
C ARG A 2 27.12 22.06 0.79
N THR A 3 25.99 22.73 1.01
CA THR A 3 25.26 22.73 2.29
C THR A 3 24.89 21.33 2.78
N ILE A 4 24.43 20.44 1.89
CA ILE A 4 24.04 19.07 2.25
C ILE A 4 25.26 18.28 2.78
N PHE A 5 26.45 18.46 2.19
CA PHE A 5 27.66 17.80 2.65
C PHE A 5 28.25 18.44 3.93
N GLU A 6 27.97 19.72 4.18
CA GLU A 6 28.28 20.38 5.46
C GLU A 6 27.39 19.85 6.59
N GLU A 7 26.09 19.66 6.33
CA GLU A 7 25.12 19.14 7.30
C GLU A 7 25.18 17.61 7.47
N GLN A 8 25.68 16.89 6.47
CA GLN A 8 25.82 15.43 6.46
C GLN A 8 27.25 15.04 6.04
N PRO A 9 28.28 15.24 6.90
CA PRO A 9 29.69 15.04 6.51
C PRO A 9 30.01 13.63 6.03
N TYR A 10 29.28 12.62 6.50
CA TYR A 10 29.45 11.21 6.10
C TYR A 10 29.23 10.98 4.60
N LEU A 11 28.50 11.85 3.90
CA LEU A 11 28.29 11.75 2.46
C LEU A 11 29.60 11.84 1.69
N SER A 12 30.65 12.43 2.26
CA SER A 12 31.99 12.44 1.66
C SER A 12 32.60 11.04 1.52
N ASN A 13 32.20 10.08 2.37
CA ASN A 13 32.62 8.69 2.25
C ASN A 13 31.83 7.93 1.19
N VAL A 14 30.57 8.34 0.95
CA VAL A 14 29.69 7.74 -0.06
C VAL A 14 30.01 8.28 -1.46
N TYR A 15 30.35 9.57 -1.56
CA TYR A 15 30.72 10.28 -2.78
C TYR A 15 32.16 10.80 -2.68
N PRO A 16 33.17 9.92 -2.83
CA PRO A 16 34.58 10.29 -2.70
C PRO A 16 35.07 11.11 -3.90
N GLY A 17 36.08 11.95 -3.66
CA GLY A 17 36.67 12.81 -4.70
C GLY A 17 35.66 13.79 -5.31
N ASP A 18 35.79 14.02 -6.61
CA ASP A 18 34.93 14.90 -7.39
C ASP A 18 33.81 14.11 -8.06
N THR A 19 33.03 13.34 -7.28
CA THR A 19 31.89 12.55 -7.79
C THR A 19 30.53 13.18 -7.45
N ARG A 20 30.55 14.39 -6.91
CA ARG A 20 29.38 15.06 -6.35
C ARG A 20 28.37 15.48 -7.41
N GLU A 21 28.79 15.64 -8.66
CA GLU A 21 27.91 15.96 -9.79
C GLU A 21 26.93 14.84 -10.15
N ILE A 22 27.15 13.61 -9.68
CA ILE A 22 26.24 12.47 -9.89
C ILE A 22 24.95 12.63 -9.07
N GLY A 23 24.99 13.38 -7.97
CA GLY A 23 23.84 13.57 -7.09
C GLY A 23 22.77 14.48 -7.71
N ILE A 24 21.51 14.05 -7.62
CA ILE A 24 20.36 14.91 -7.91
C ILE A 24 19.72 15.30 -6.59
N VAL A 25 19.52 16.61 -6.39
CA VAL A 25 18.78 17.14 -5.25
C VAL A 25 17.39 17.54 -5.72
N PHE A 26 16.38 16.95 -5.10
CA PHE A 26 14.99 17.30 -5.32
C PHE A 26 14.26 17.40 -3.99
N VAL A 27 13.09 18.04 -4.01
CA VAL A 27 12.22 18.20 -2.84
C VAL A 27 10.92 17.46 -3.11
N ILE A 28 10.56 16.55 -2.21
CA ILE A 28 9.21 15.98 -2.14
C ILE A 28 8.38 16.95 -1.29
N ARG A 29 7.46 17.68 -1.92
CA ARG A 29 6.55 18.59 -1.21
C ARG A 29 5.33 17.84 -0.71
N ASP A 30 4.57 17.28 -1.65
CA ASP A 30 3.32 16.57 -1.39
C ASP A 30 3.37 15.17 -2.00
N ALA A 31 3.18 14.12 -1.19
CA ALA A 31 3.22 12.74 -1.66
C ALA A 31 2.38 11.80 -0.81
N GLN A 32 1.89 10.71 -1.42
CA GLN A 32 1.46 9.52 -0.71
C GLN A 32 2.57 8.46 -0.81
N ILE A 33 3.01 7.95 0.33
CA ILE A 33 4.02 6.90 0.43
C ILE A 33 3.33 5.60 0.84
N GLU A 34 3.66 4.49 0.19
CA GLU A 34 3.31 3.15 0.65
C GLU A 34 4.57 2.42 1.13
N TYR A 35 4.55 2.03 2.40
CA TYR A 35 5.57 1.18 3.00
C TYR A 35 5.14 -0.28 2.95
N PHE A 36 6.08 -1.15 2.59
CA PHE A 36 5.89 -2.59 2.49
C PHE A 36 7.05 -3.31 3.17
N ASN A 37 6.78 -3.94 4.30
CA ASN A 37 7.75 -4.81 4.95
C ASN A 37 7.54 -6.26 4.48
N LEU A 38 8.41 -6.69 3.58
CA LEU A 38 8.44 -8.06 3.06
C LEU A 38 9.23 -9.03 3.96
N GLY A 39 9.91 -8.53 5.00
CA GLY A 39 10.71 -9.33 5.93
C GLY A 39 9.91 -9.97 7.07
N VAL A 40 8.58 -9.79 7.08
CA VAL A 40 7.68 -10.30 8.12
C VAL A 40 6.53 -11.11 7.50
N ASN A 41 5.94 -12.01 8.29
CA ASN A 41 4.76 -12.78 7.90
C ASN A 41 3.73 -12.77 9.06
N PRO A 42 2.53 -12.22 8.87
CA PRO A 42 2.01 -11.61 7.63
C PRO A 42 2.79 -10.35 7.24
N ILE A 43 2.83 -10.05 5.93
CA ILE A 43 3.48 -8.84 5.39
C ILE A 43 2.84 -7.60 6.02
N PHE A 44 3.63 -6.56 6.28
CA PHE A 44 3.09 -5.32 6.85
C PHE A 44 3.09 -4.21 5.80
N ARG A 45 1.98 -3.48 5.72
CA ARG A 45 1.76 -2.34 4.82
C ARG A 45 1.23 -1.17 5.60
N GLN A 46 1.72 0.02 5.24
CA GLN A 46 1.19 1.26 5.77
C GLN A 46 1.27 2.35 4.71
N SER A 47 0.28 3.24 4.71
CA SER A 47 0.29 4.44 3.88
C SER A 47 0.60 5.66 4.74
N TYR A 48 1.46 6.53 4.23
CA TYR A 48 1.85 7.79 4.85
C TYR A 48 1.64 8.93 3.85
N THR A 49 1.61 10.14 4.37
CA THR A 49 1.59 11.36 3.56
C THR A 49 2.81 12.20 3.89
N VAL A 50 3.29 12.91 2.88
CA VAL A 50 4.26 14.00 3.00
C VAL A 50 3.55 15.26 2.54
N GLY A 51 3.74 16.36 3.27
CA GLY A 51 3.05 17.63 3.00
C GLY A 51 1.53 17.51 3.09
N GLU A 52 0.84 18.09 2.11
CA GLU A 52 -0.62 18.06 1.95
C GLU A 52 -1.11 16.87 1.12
N GLY A 53 -0.26 15.85 0.92
CA GLY A 53 -0.63 14.63 0.22
C GLY A 53 -1.87 13.96 0.81
N GLN A 54 -2.73 13.40 -0.04
CA GLN A 54 -3.93 12.68 0.39
C GLN A 54 -3.74 11.16 0.24
N VAL A 55 -4.24 10.39 1.21
CA VAL A 55 -4.22 8.91 1.14
C VAL A 55 -5.45 8.42 0.41
N THR A 56 -5.27 7.77 -0.74
CA THR A 56 -6.31 6.92 -1.30
C THR A 56 -6.32 5.58 -0.57
N GLN A 57 -7.44 5.24 0.08
CA GLN A 57 -7.59 3.93 0.70
C GLN A 57 -7.63 2.84 -0.38
N LYS A 58 -6.74 1.86 -0.30
CA LYS A 58 -6.69 0.72 -1.23
C LYS A 58 -7.03 -0.58 -0.51
N GLY A 59 -7.26 -1.64 -1.28
CA GLY A 59 -7.53 -2.97 -0.78
C GLY A 59 -9.00 -3.36 -0.92
N TYR A 60 -9.48 -4.16 0.02
CA TYR A 60 -10.81 -4.78 -0.03
C TYR A 60 -11.50 -4.68 1.32
N GLU A 61 -12.82 -4.60 1.28
CA GLU A 61 -13.69 -4.52 2.45
C GLU A 61 -14.82 -5.54 2.30
N ILE A 62 -15.10 -6.29 3.37
CA ILE A 62 -16.21 -7.23 3.41
C ILE A 62 -17.42 -6.47 3.97
N THR A 63 -18.54 -6.57 3.26
CA THR A 63 -19.80 -5.86 3.58
C THR A 63 -20.75 -6.74 4.37
N GLU A 64 -21.84 -6.15 4.85
CA GLU A 64 -22.95 -6.82 5.55
C GLU A 64 -23.63 -7.95 4.73
N LYS A 65 -23.35 -8.06 3.43
CA LYS A 65 -23.80 -9.21 2.62
C LYS A 65 -23.10 -10.52 3.00
N CYS A 66 -22.10 -10.49 3.89
CA CYS A 66 -21.35 -11.65 4.30
C CYS A 66 -22.23 -12.68 5.00
N ILE A 67 -22.20 -13.92 4.53
CA ILE A 67 -22.94 -15.05 5.12
C ILE A 67 -22.07 -15.93 6.03
N GLY A 68 -20.89 -15.46 6.44
CA GLY A 68 -20.02 -16.17 7.38
C GLY A 68 -19.38 -17.47 6.87
N CYS A 69 -19.40 -17.76 5.56
CA CYS A 69 -18.95 -19.05 5.00
C CYS A 69 -17.42 -19.33 5.11
N GLY A 70 -16.60 -18.30 5.37
CA GLY A 70 -15.14 -18.44 5.55
C GLY A 70 -14.32 -18.72 4.28
N THR A 71 -14.91 -18.74 3.08
CA THR A 71 -14.18 -18.94 1.80
C THR A 71 -13.07 -17.90 1.62
N CYS A 72 -13.33 -16.62 1.91
CA CYS A 72 -12.33 -15.56 1.80
C CYS A 72 -11.08 -15.82 2.66
N THR A 73 -11.23 -16.35 3.87
CA THR A 73 -10.12 -16.68 4.77
C THR A 73 -9.26 -17.80 4.19
N LYS A 74 -9.86 -18.83 3.56
CA LYS A 74 -9.13 -19.94 2.93
C LYS A 74 -8.26 -19.50 1.76
N HIS A 75 -8.75 -18.53 0.98
CA HIS A 75 -8.05 -18.04 -0.22
C HIS A 75 -7.14 -16.84 0.03
N CYS A 76 -7.12 -16.29 1.25
CA CYS A 76 -6.23 -15.19 1.60
C CYS A 76 -4.80 -15.71 1.84
N PRO A 77 -3.81 -15.38 0.98
CA PRO A 77 -2.44 -15.87 1.15
C PRO A 77 -1.76 -15.34 2.43
N GLN A 78 -2.20 -14.17 2.92
CA GLN A 78 -1.68 -13.54 4.14
C GLN A 78 -2.42 -13.97 5.41
N ARG A 79 -3.48 -14.77 5.28
CA ARG A 79 -4.34 -15.18 6.41
C ARG A 79 -4.79 -13.98 7.28
N CYS A 80 -4.97 -12.82 6.64
CA CYS A 80 -5.22 -11.56 7.34
C CYS A 80 -6.72 -11.27 7.60
N ILE A 81 -7.60 -12.24 7.33
CA ILE A 81 -9.05 -12.09 7.48
C ILE A 81 -9.51 -12.76 8.78
N ARG A 82 -10.01 -11.96 9.73
CA ARG A 82 -10.53 -12.43 11.02
C ARG A 82 -12.01 -12.80 10.92
N PRO A 83 -12.46 -13.84 11.63
CA PRO A 83 -13.87 -14.15 11.74
C PRO A 83 -14.63 -13.04 12.49
N GLY A 84 -15.87 -12.79 12.08
CA GLY A 84 -16.76 -11.75 12.60
C GLY A 84 -18.09 -11.72 11.85
N GLU A 85 -18.98 -10.81 12.23
CA GLU A 85 -20.26 -10.55 11.56
C GLU A 85 -20.33 -9.07 11.11
N PRO A 86 -19.81 -8.72 9.91
CA PRO A 86 -19.16 -9.56 8.92
C PRO A 86 -17.68 -9.90 9.25
N PHE A 87 -17.08 -10.81 8.48
CA PHE A 87 -15.62 -11.07 8.54
C PHE A 87 -14.83 -9.77 8.28
N GLU A 88 -13.67 -9.62 8.90
CA GLU A 88 -12.88 -8.37 8.84
C GLU A 88 -11.50 -8.61 8.22
N ILE A 89 -11.09 -7.76 7.27
CA ILE A 89 -9.77 -7.81 6.64
C ILE A 89 -8.83 -6.85 7.38
N GLN A 90 -7.76 -7.38 7.99
CA GLN A 90 -6.66 -6.58 8.53
C GLN A 90 -5.91 -5.92 7.36
N GLN A 91 -6.09 -4.61 7.21
CA GLN A 91 -5.68 -3.86 6.03
C GLN A 91 -4.16 -3.71 5.94
N GLU A 92 -3.51 -3.56 7.10
CA GLU A 92 -2.07 -3.55 7.27
C GLU A 92 -1.39 -4.84 6.81
N ASN A 93 -2.14 -5.93 6.63
CA ASN A 93 -1.63 -7.21 6.14
C ASN A 93 -2.19 -7.60 4.77
N CYS A 94 -3.00 -6.75 4.14
CA CYS A 94 -3.67 -7.07 2.89
C CYS A 94 -2.75 -6.84 1.68
N LEU A 95 -2.49 -7.89 0.88
CA LEU A 95 -1.73 -7.75 -0.37
C LEU A 95 -2.47 -7.00 -1.48
N HIS A 96 -3.78 -6.75 -1.31
CA HIS A 96 -4.66 -6.25 -2.37
C HIS A 96 -4.70 -7.20 -3.58
N CYS A 97 -4.56 -8.51 -3.37
CA CYS A 97 -4.48 -9.52 -4.43
C CYS A 97 -5.81 -9.88 -5.11
N GLY A 98 -6.96 -9.55 -4.52
CA GLY A 98 -8.27 -9.83 -5.12
C GLY A 98 -8.87 -11.21 -4.86
N ASN A 99 -8.13 -12.17 -4.31
CA ASN A 99 -8.66 -13.52 -4.07
C ASN A 99 -9.95 -13.55 -3.23
N CYS A 100 -10.04 -12.74 -2.17
CA CYS A 100 -11.25 -12.68 -1.36
C CYS A 100 -12.46 -12.10 -2.11
N PHE A 101 -12.21 -11.24 -3.10
CA PHE A 101 -13.21 -10.64 -3.96
C PHE A 101 -13.73 -11.65 -4.99
N GLU A 102 -12.83 -12.33 -5.70
CA GLU A 102 -13.19 -13.30 -6.73
C GLU A 102 -13.88 -14.55 -6.17
N GLN A 103 -13.44 -15.01 -5.00
CA GLN A 103 -13.90 -16.29 -4.44
C GLN A 103 -15.15 -16.16 -3.54
N CYS A 104 -15.66 -14.94 -3.34
CA CYS A 104 -16.83 -14.76 -2.48
C CYS A 104 -18.12 -15.22 -3.21
N PRO A 105 -18.80 -16.28 -2.76
CA PRO A 105 -19.94 -16.85 -3.49
C PRO A 105 -21.18 -15.94 -3.50
N VAL A 106 -21.21 -14.93 -2.62
CA VAL A 106 -22.31 -13.97 -2.49
C VAL A 106 -21.88 -12.54 -2.84
N SER A 107 -20.68 -12.38 -3.43
CA SER A 107 -20.12 -11.08 -3.84
C SER A 107 -20.19 -10.02 -2.73
N ALA A 108 -19.89 -10.42 -1.49
CA ALA A 108 -19.95 -9.55 -0.31
C ALA A 108 -18.70 -8.66 -0.15
N VAL A 109 -17.69 -8.81 -0.98
CA VAL A 109 -16.43 -8.05 -0.90
C VAL A 109 -16.43 -6.94 -1.94
N LYS A 110 -16.02 -5.72 -1.56
CA LYS A 110 -15.85 -4.57 -2.46
C LYS A 110 -14.41 -4.07 -2.47
N LYS A 111 -13.97 -3.48 -3.58
CA LYS A 111 -12.67 -2.79 -3.68
C LYS A 111 -12.76 -1.42 -2.99
N ARG A 112 -11.76 -1.08 -2.17
CA ARG A 112 -11.63 0.25 -1.54
C ARG A 112 -10.94 1.21 -2.52
N GLY A 113 -11.33 2.49 -2.49
CA GLY A 113 -10.64 3.55 -3.24
C GLY A 113 -11.15 3.85 -4.64
N CYS A 114 -12.21 3.20 -5.13
CA CYS A 114 -12.90 3.63 -6.35
C CYS A 114 -13.98 4.68 -6.01
N GLY A 115 -13.56 5.94 -5.92
CA GLY A 115 -14.46 7.09 -5.80
C GLY A 115 -14.24 8.07 -6.94
N GLY A 116 -15.06 8.00 -7.99
CA GLY A 116 -15.50 9.16 -8.77
C GLY A 116 -14.48 9.97 -9.58
N ALA A 117 -13.63 9.33 -10.39
CA ALA A 117 -13.17 9.84 -11.70
C ALA A 117 -12.34 8.73 -12.36
N GLU A 118 -12.72 8.32 -13.57
CA GLU A 118 -12.07 7.24 -14.35
C GLU A 118 -10.63 7.55 -14.80
N ARG A 119 -9.92 8.50 -14.16
CA ARG A 119 -8.58 8.95 -14.61
C ARG A 119 -7.40 8.62 -13.71
N ASP A 120 -7.63 8.14 -12.48
CA ASP A 120 -6.53 7.84 -11.54
C ASP A 120 -6.51 6.39 -11.01
N CYS A 121 -7.18 5.46 -11.70
CA CYS A 121 -6.90 4.03 -11.52
C CYS A 121 -5.76 3.65 -12.47
N GLY A 122 -4.54 4.07 -12.13
CA GLY A 122 -3.33 3.77 -12.91
C GLY A 122 -3.28 2.32 -13.37
N VAL A 123 -3.32 2.13 -14.68
CA VAL A 123 -2.97 0.94 -15.46
C VAL A 123 -3.31 -0.42 -14.81
N GLY A 124 -4.49 -0.95 -15.11
CA GLY A 124 -4.74 -2.39 -14.99
C GLY A 124 -6.07 -2.85 -14.38
N CYS A 125 -7.21 -2.22 -14.69
CA CYS A 125 -8.53 -2.81 -14.44
C CYS A 125 -9.30 -3.05 -15.75
N LEU A 126 -8.58 -3.55 -16.77
CA LEU A 126 -9.17 -4.14 -17.97
C LEU A 126 -8.36 -5.38 -18.34
N TYR A 127 -8.68 -6.49 -17.68
CA TYR A 127 -8.82 -7.82 -18.27
C TYR A 127 -9.87 -8.56 -17.44
#